data_AF-A0A3C1M401-F1
#
_entry.id   AF-A0A3C1M401-F1
#
_cell.length_a   1.000
_cell.length_b   1.000
_cell.length_c   1.000
_cell.angle_alpha   90.00
_cell.angle_beta   90.00
_cell.angle_gamma   90.00
#
_symmetry.space_group_name_H-M   'P 1'
#
loop_
_entity.id
_entity.type
_entity.pdbx_description
1 polymer ?
#
loop_
_entity_poly.entity_id
_entity_poly.type
_entity_poly.pdbx_seq_one_letter_code
_entity_poly.pdbx_strand_id
1 'polypeptide(L)'
;MKALHPGSVSCHNSDSVEKTAMATVQWVSGSNDPDSDRKLAQIGQWWAALNGQKVSWKQRQLPPSGQPSGIVWDNDEQFDEIFAIQTPSLRGLTLYWYKPGSDSERSLTVAALTLDPELQQITAYPASGRNYLIRVTSFQVIYQGLTLQNPEVAASVRPSGEAILLLRDEGQKLEVQVNLSPERLRALRDQLR
;
A
#
# COMPACT_ATOMS: atom_id res chain seq x y z
N MET A 1 34.14 26.59 51.08
CA MET A 1 32.69 26.35 50.87
C MET A 1 32.20 27.30 49.79
N LYS A 2 31.91 26.77 48.59
CA LYS A 2 31.18 27.46 47.52
C LYS A 2 30.38 26.38 46.79
N ALA A 3 29.07 26.59 46.70
CA ALA A 3 28.07 25.59 46.38
C ALA A 3 28.01 25.26 44.87
N LEU A 4 27.78 23.98 44.59
CA LEU A 4 27.48 23.40 43.27
C LEU A 4 26.15 23.93 42.72
N HIS A 5 26.14 24.29 41.44
CA HIS A 5 24.91 24.44 40.64
C HIS A 5 24.59 23.10 39.96
N PRO A 6 23.33 22.62 39.98
CA PRO A 6 22.94 21.42 39.25
C PRO A 6 22.74 21.74 37.76
N GLY A 7 23.43 20.97 36.92
CA GLY A 7 23.29 21.00 35.47
C GLY A 7 21.90 20.55 35.02
N SER A 8 21.38 21.30 34.06
CA SER A 8 20.13 21.08 33.34
C SER A 8 20.17 19.78 32.52
N VAL A 9 19.24 18.87 32.81
CA VAL A 9 18.93 17.72 31.95
C VAL A 9 18.01 18.23 30.84
N SER A 10 18.51 18.29 29.61
CA SER A 10 17.68 18.49 28.42
C SER A 10 17.25 17.13 27.91
N CYS A 11 15.99 16.79 28.14
CA CYS A 11 15.31 15.68 27.48
C CYS A 11 15.17 16.05 26.00
N HIS A 12 15.92 15.39 25.12
CA HIS A 12 15.63 15.44 23.69
C HIS A 12 14.38 14.59 23.43
N ASN A 13 13.33 15.26 22.96
CA ASN A 13 12.14 14.62 22.43
C ASN A 13 12.53 13.68 21.29
N SER A 14 11.98 12.47 21.34
CA SER A 14 12.02 11.51 20.27
C SER A 14 11.21 12.05 19.09
N ASP A 15 11.90 12.54 18.07
CA ASP A 15 11.27 12.74 16.77
C ASP A 15 10.90 11.38 16.20
N SER A 16 9.60 11.21 16.03
CA SER A 16 8.98 10.03 15.44
C SER A 16 9.46 9.93 14.00
N VAL A 17 9.98 8.76 13.61
CA VAL A 17 10.31 8.46 12.21
C VAL A 17 9.02 8.56 11.40
N GLU A 18 8.88 9.67 10.67
CA GLU A 18 7.76 9.91 9.78
C GLU A 18 7.87 8.92 8.61
N LYS A 19 7.09 7.84 8.70
CA LYS A 19 6.90 6.88 7.61
C LYS A 19 6.49 7.67 6.37
N THR A 20 7.35 7.76 5.36
CA THR A 20 7.01 8.43 4.10
C THR A 20 5.90 7.63 3.43
N ALA A 21 4.66 8.08 3.61
CA ALA A 21 3.54 7.45 2.96
C ALA A 21 3.62 7.69 1.45
N MET A 22 3.40 6.65 0.64
CA MET A 22 3.35 6.82 -0.81
C MET A 22 2.09 7.62 -1.16
N ALA A 23 2.27 8.77 -1.82
CA ALA A 23 1.16 9.67 -2.14
C ALA A 23 0.15 9.01 -3.09
N THR A 24 -1.15 9.18 -2.78
CA THR A 24 -2.26 8.76 -3.65
C THR A 24 -2.21 9.49 -4.99
N VAL A 25 -2.47 8.77 -6.08
CA VAL A 25 -2.54 9.32 -7.44
C VAL A 25 -4.00 9.55 -7.80
N GLN A 26 -4.38 10.82 -7.97
CA GLN A 26 -5.74 11.22 -8.35
C GLN A 26 -5.76 11.74 -9.78
N TRP A 27 -6.62 11.15 -10.60
CA TRP A 27 -6.86 11.56 -11.98
C TRP A 27 -8.35 11.87 -12.20
N VAL A 28 -8.65 12.96 -12.93
CA VAL A 28 -10.02 13.40 -13.25
C VAL A 28 -10.06 13.82 -14.72
N SER A 29 -11.08 13.35 -15.43
CA SER A 29 -11.33 13.68 -16.83
C SER A 29 -11.58 15.18 -17.01
N GLY A 30 -10.88 15.81 -17.97
CA GLY A 30 -11.04 17.23 -18.26
C GLY A 30 -10.43 18.18 -17.22
N SER A 31 -9.55 17.68 -16.34
CA SER A 31 -8.78 18.54 -15.43
C SER A 31 -7.74 19.36 -16.19
N ASN A 32 -7.39 20.54 -15.67
CA ASN A 32 -6.28 21.38 -16.16
C ASN A 32 -4.96 21.04 -15.47
N ASP A 33 -4.86 19.84 -14.90
CA ASP A 33 -3.66 19.38 -14.21
C ASP A 33 -2.56 19.03 -15.24
N PRO A 34 -1.39 19.71 -15.22
CA PRO A 34 -0.33 19.43 -16.18
C PRO A 34 0.24 18.01 -16.06
N ASP A 35 0.04 17.34 -14.92
CA ASP A 35 0.46 15.96 -14.68
C ASP A 35 -0.60 14.90 -15.06
N SER A 36 -1.76 15.32 -15.57
CA SER A 36 -2.91 14.43 -15.80
C SER A 36 -2.55 13.19 -16.62
N ASP A 37 -1.84 13.35 -17.73
CA ASP A 37 -1.43 12.24 -18.61
C ASP A 37 -0.47 11.28 -17.90
N ARG A 38 0.49 11.82 -17.13
CA ARG A 38 1.43 11.02 -16.34
C ARG A 38 0.71 10.20 -15.27
N LYS A 39 -0.27 10.79 -14.59
CA LYS A 39 -1.10 10.12 -13.58
C LYS A 39 -1.95 9.01 -14.20
N LEU A 40 -2.58 9.28 -15.34
CA LEU A 40 -3.37 8.27 -16.05
C LEU A 40 -2.50 7.11 -16.55
N ALA A 41 -1.30 7.40 -17.07
CA ALA A 41 -0.34 6.39 -17.48
C ALA A 41 0.11 5.51 -16.30
N GLN A 42 0.41 6.10 -15.14
CA GLN A 42 0.76 5.37 -13.93
C GLN A 42 -0.37 4.44 -13.48
N ILE A 43 -1.61 4.95 -13.47
CA ILE A 43 -2.78 4.16 -13.13
C ILE A 43 -3.00 3.02 -14.15
N GLY A 44 -2.82 3.28 -15.44
CA GLY A 44 -2.91 2.28 -16.50
C GLY A 44 -1.87 1.17 -16.37
N GLN A 45 -0.63 1.51 -16.01
CA GLN A 45 0.41 0.53 -15.71
C GLN A 45 0.05 -0.34 -14.52
N TRP A 46 -0.44 0.27 -13.42
CA TRP A 46 -0.89 -0.47 -12.25
C TRP A 46 -2.05 -1.42 -12.59
N TRP A 47 -3.04 -0.94 -13.34
CA TRP A 47 -4.18 -1.75 -13.78
C TRP A 47 -3.75 -2.95 -14.63
N ALA A 48 -2.87 -2.72 -15.62
CA ALA A 48 -2.35 -3.78 -16.49
C ALA A 48 -1.54 -4.84 -15.71
N ALA A 49 -0.81 -4.41 -14.67
CA ALA A 49 -0.03 -5.31 -13.83
C ALA A 49 -0.89 -6.32 -13.07
N LEU A 50 -2.19 -6.04 -12.86
CA LEU A 50 -3.11 -6.97 -12.19
C LEU A 50 -3.36 -8.27 -12.97
N ASN A 51 -2.88 -8.41 -14.21
CA ASN A 51 -3.13 -9.58 -15.02
C ASN A 51 -2.81 -10.91 -14.30
N GLY A 52 -3.83 -11.77 -14.18
CA GLY A 52 -3.74 -13.07 -13.51
C GLY A 52 -3.78 -13.00 -11.98
N GLN A 53 -3.82 -11.80 -11.39
CA GLN A 53 -3.86 -11.63 -9.94
C GLN A 53 -5.28 -11.76 -9.41
N LYS A 54 -5.39 -12.33 -8.21
CA LYS A 54 -6.62 -12.28 -7.42
C LYS A 54 -6.85 -10.85 -6.97
N VAL A 55 -8.07 -10.34 -7.15
CA VAL A 55 -8.49 -9.00 -6.71
C VAL A 55 -9.76 -9.09 -5.89
N SER A 56 -9.92 -8.17 -4.95
CA SER A 56 -11.20 -7.86 -4.32
C SER A 56 -11.86 -6.75 -5.13
N TRP A 57 -13.08 -6.98 -5.57
CA TRP A 57 -13.89 -6.05 -6.32
C TRP A 57 -15.09 -5.67 -5.47
N LYS A 58 -15.21 -4.40 -5.10
CA LYS A 58 -16.34 -3.89 -4.31
C LYS A 58 -17.07 -2.79 -5.05
N GLN A 59 -18.40 -2.78 -4.95
CA GLN A 59 -19.24 -1.72 -5.51
C GLN A 59 -20.09 -1.09 -4.42
N ARG A 60 -20.08 0.25 -4.30
CA ARG A 60 -20.88 0.97 -3.30
C ARG A 60 -21.70 2.06 -3.93
N GLN A 61 -22.95 2.15 -3.53
CA GLN A 61 -23.79 3.28 -3.92
C GLN A 61 -23.26 4.57 -3.26
N LEU A 62 -23.22 5.65 -4.03
CA LEU A 62 -22.91 6.96 -3.48
C LEU A 62 -24.05 7.41 -2.56
N PRO A 63 -23.74 8.00 -1.39
CA PRO A 63 -24.77 8.56 -0.53
C PRO A 63 -25.52 9.70 -1.25
N PRO A 64 -26.74 10.06 -0.81
CA PRO A 64 -27.51 11.17 -1.41
C PRO A 64 -26.76 12.50 -1.44
N SER A 65 -25.78 12.70 -0.54
CA SER A 65 -24.90 13.86 -0.53
C SER A 65 -23.93 13.92 -1.72
N GLY A 66 -23.77 12.82 -2.46
CA GLY A 66 -22.80 12.67 -3.55
C GLY A 66 -21.34 12.60 -3.10
N GLN A 67 -21.08 12.67 -1.79
CA GLN A 67 -19.73 12.73 -1.24
C GLN A 67 -19.17 11.32 -0.94
N PRO A 68 -18.02 10.93 -1.51
CA PRO A 68 -17.43 9.61 -1.29
C PRO A 68 -17.01 9.33 0.16
N SER A 69 -16.80 10.36 0.97
CA SER A 69 -16.31 10.26 2.35
C SER A 69 -17.24 9.50 3.31
N GLY A 70 -18.52 9.34 2.95
CA GLY A 70 -19.50 8.58 3.74
C GLY A 70 -19.59 7.09 3.39
N ILE A 71 -18.80 6.58 2.44
CA ILE A 71 -18.91 5.19 2.00
C ILE A 71 -18.15 4.26 2.96
N VAL A 72 -18.84 3.28 3.53
CA VAL A 72 -18.25 2.19 4.32
C VAL A 72 -17.93 1.00 3.43
N TRP A 73 -16.67 0.57 3.42
CA TRP A 73 -16.16 -0.51 2.55
C TRP A 73 -15.95 -1.84 3.28
N ASP A 74 -16.03 -1.85 4.61
CA ASP A 74 -15.64 -2.98 5.46
C ASP A 74 -16.69 -4.10 5.52
N ASN A 75 -17.93 -3.79 5.16
CA ASN A 75 -19.00 -4.78 5.03
C ASN A 75 -18.93 -5.45 3.65
N ASP A 76 -19.50 -6.66 3.52
CA ASP A 76 -19.70 -7.31 2.23
C ASP A 76 -21.11 -7.00 1.70
N GLU A 77 -21.19 -6.62 0.42
CA GLU A 77 -22.45 -6.34 -0.27
C GLU A 77 -22.69 -7.28 -1.46
N GLN A 78 -23.91 -7.29 -2.01
CA GLN A 78 -24.34 -8.24 -3.05
C GLN A 78 -23.51 -8.20 -4.34
N PHE A 79 -22.78 -7.11 -4.61
CA PHE A 79 -21.96 -6.93 -5.81
C PHE A 79 -20.46 -7.05 -5.51
N ASP A 80 -20.10 -7.44 -4.30
CA ASP A 80 -18.71 -7.67 -3.93
C ASP A 80 -18.28 -9.06 -4.43
N GLU A 81 -17.12 -9.11 -5.05
CA GLU A 81 -16.61 -10.32 -5.66
C GLU A 81 -15.10 -10.44 -5.46
N ILE A 82 -14.62 -11.67 -5.48
CA ILE A 82 -13.19 -11.97 -5.50
C ILE A 82 -12.92 -12.88 -6.69
N PHE A 83 -12.06 -12.45 -7.60
CA PHE A 83 -11.72 -13.22 -8.79
C PHE A 83 -10.31 -12.92 -9.28
N ALA A 84 -9.77 -13.78 -10.15
CA ALA A 84 -8.53 -13.51 -10.85
C ALA A 84 -8.83 -12.64 -12.08
N ILE A 85 -8.35 -11.39 -12.10
CA ILE A 85 -8.61 -10.49 -13.23
C ILE A 85 -7.73 -10.87 -14.43
N GLN A 86 -8.32 -10.91 -15.62
CA GLN A 86 -7.63 -11.36 -16.84
C GLN A 86 -7.54 -10.24 -17.88
N THR A 87 -6.37 -10.14 -18.51
CA THR A 87 -6.02 -9.16 -19.55
C THR A 87 -6.53 -7.73 -19.27
N PRO A 88 -6.30 -7.18 -18.06
CA PRO A 88 -6.71 -5.82 -17.75
C PRO A 88 -5.96 -4.82 -18.63
N SER A 89 -6.68 -3.84 -19.17
CA SER A 89 -6.08 -2.73 -19.91
C SER A 89 -6.87 -1.43 -19.71
N LEU A 90 -6.17 -0.31 -19.76
CA LEU A 90 -6.79 1.02 -19.80
C LEU A 90 -6.63 1.55 -21.22
N ARG A 91 -7.74 1.78 -21.93
CA ARG A 91 -7.74 2.34 -23.30
C ARG A 91 -8.54 3.65 -23.28
N GLY A 92 -7.83 4.77 -23.42
CA GLY A 92 -8.40 6.09 -23.16
C GLY A 92 -8.84 6.22 -21.70
N LEU A 93 -10.15 6.41 -21.48
CA LEU A 93 -10.74 6.54 -20.16
C LEU A 93 -11.52 5.29 -19.72
N THR A 94 -11.35 4.18 -20.45
CA THR A 94 -12.12 2.96 -20.21
C THR A 94 -11.20 1.86 -19.71
N LEU A 95 -11.51 1.37 -18.50
CA LEU A 95 -10.92 0.16 -17.94
C LEU A 95 -11.57 -1.05 -18.62
N TYR A 96 -10.77 -2.00 -19.07
CA TYR A 96 -11.20 -3.27 -19.63
C TYR A 96 -10.59 -4.43 -18.87
N TRP A 97 -11.32 -5.55 -18.79
CA TRP A 97 -10.86 -6.80 -18.18
C TRP A 97 -11.76 -7.97 -18.55
N TYR A 98 -11.30 -9.18 -18.26
CA TYR A 98 -12.10 -10.41 -18.34
C TYR A 98 -12.21 -11.03 -16.95
N LYS A 99 -13.33 -11.72 -16.71
CA LYS A 99 -13.50 -12.60 -15.54
C LYS A 99 -13.05 -14.03 -15.91
N PRO A 100 -12.59 -14.84 -14.95
CA PRO A 100 -12.22 -16.23 -15.21
C PRO A 100 -13.35 -17.00 -15.89
N GLY A 101 -13.03 -17.67 -17.01
CA GLY A 101 -13.99 -18.49 -17.75
C GLY A 101 -15.07 -17.71 -18.51
N SER A 102 -14.95 -16.38 -18.62
CA SER A 102 -15.83 -15.55 -19.44
C SER A 102 -15.14 -15.16 -20.73
N ASP A 103 -15.75 -15.48 -21.88
CA ASP A 103 -15.26 -15.05 -23.20
C ASP A 103 -15.62 -13.60 -23.53
N SER A 104 -16.41 -12.94 -22.68
CA SER A 104 -16.83 -11.55 -22.86
C SER A 104 -15.94 -10.58 -22.09
N GLU A 105 -15.41 -9.59 -22.81
CA GLU A 105 -14.71 -8.44 -22.22
C GLU A 105 -15.70 -7.59 -21.41
N ARG A 106 -15.27 -7.18 -20.22
CA ARG A 106 -15.95 -6.21 -19.38
C ARG A 106 -15.27 -4.86 -19.51
N SER A 107 -16.05 -3.79 -19.34
CA SER A 107 -15.54 -2.44 -19.50
C SER A 107 -16.22 -1.45 -18.54
N LEU A 108 -15.48 -0.44 -18.11
CA LEU A 108 -15.98 0.70 -17.35
C LEU A 108 -15.31 1.99 -17.80
N THR A 109 -16.07 2.90 -18.42
CA THR A 109 -15.61 4.26 -18.71
C THR A 109 -15.71 5.12 -17.45
N VAL A 110 -14.64 5.81 -17.09
CA VAL A 110 -14.52 6.54 -15.82
C VAL A 110 -14.40 8.05 -16.04
N ALA A 111 -14.97 8.83 -15.13
CA ALA A 111 -14.77 10.28 -15.04
C ALA A 111 -13.60 10.62 -14.10
N ALA A 112 -13.26 9.74 -13.17
CA ALA A 112 -12.11 9.90 -12.28
C ALA A 112 -11.59 8.55 -11.78
N LEU A 113 -10.33 8.53 -11.39
CA LEU A 113 -9.62 7.39 -10.80
C LEU A 113 -8.76 7.86 -9.63
N THR A 114 -8.76 7.09 -8.55
CA THR A 114 -7.89 7.31 -7.40
C THR A 114 -7.12 6.03 -7.12
N LEU A 115 -5.80 6.03 -7.37
CA LEU A 115 -4.90 4.93 -7.03
C LEU A 115 -4.22 5.21 -5.69
N ASP A 116 -4.40 4.29 -4.75
CA ASP A 116 -3.68 4.24 -3.49
C ASP A 116 -2.63 3.12 -3.57
N PRO A 117 -1.34 3.47 -3.74
CA PRO A 117 -0.27 2.50 -3.88
C PRO A 117 0.10 1.80 -2.56
N GLU A 118 -0.29 2.33 -1.40
CA GLU A 118 -0.03 1.66 -0.12
C GLU A 118 -1.02 0.52 0.11
N LEU A 119 -2.30 0.83 -0.13
CA LEU A 119 -3.39 -0.14 0.00
C LEU A 119 -3.56 -1.02 -1.23
N GLN A 120 -2.75 -0.79 -2.28
CA GLN A 120 -2.84 -1.50 -3.56
C GLN A 120 -4.28 -1.53 -4.10
N GLN A 121 -4.90 -0.36 -4.14
CA GLN A 121 -6.29 -0.24 -4.54
C GLN A 121 -6.50 0.92 -5.52
N ILE A 122 -7.43 0.72 -6.44
CA ILE A 122 -7.99 1.80 -7.25
C ILE A 122 -9.45 2.00 -6.90
N THR A 123 -9.87 3.26 -6.76
CA THR A 123 -11.28 3.64 -6.71
C THR A 123 -11.64 4.31 -8.04
N ALA A 124 -12.65 3.78 -8.73
CA ALA A 124 -13.12 4.24 -10.02
C ALA A 124 -14.50 4.91 -9.91
N TYR A 125 -14.61 6.07 -10.55
CA TYR A 125 -15.82 6.90 -10.61
C TYR A 125 -16.41 6.78 -12.02
N PRO A 126 -17.53 6.08 -12.22
CA PRO A 126 -18.13 5.87 -13.54
C PRO A 126 -18.50 7.17 -14.25
N ALA A 127 -18.20 7.30 -15.55
CA ALA A 127 -18.57 8.45 -16.36
C ALA A 127 -20.07 8.51 -16.69
N SER A 128 -20.79 7.39 -16.58
CA SER A 128 -22.20 7.26 -16.95
C SER A 128 -23.19 8.02 -16.05
N GLY A 129 -22.70 8.84 -15.09
CA GLY A 129 -23.54 9.50 -14.09
C GLY A 129 -24.25 8.53 -13.14
N ARG A 130 -23.79 7.27 -13.07
CA ARG A 130 -24.36 6.26 -12.18
C ARG A 130 -23.91 6.56 -10.75
N ASN A 131 -24.83 6.38 -9.81
CA ASN A 131 -24.61 6.73 -8.41
C ASN A 131 -23.88 5.63 -7.63
N TYR A 132 -22.76 5.12 -8.15
CA TYR A 132 -21.92 4.15 -7.45
C TYR A 132 -20.44 4.35 -7.74
N LEU A 133 -19.60 3.84 -6.83
CA LEU A 133 -18.15 3.72 -7.01
C LEU A 133 -17.76 2.25 -7.08
N ILE A 134 -16.63 1.98 -7.73
CA ILE A 134 -15.99 0.67 -7.71
C ILE A 134 -14.64 0.79 -7.03
N ARG A 135 -14.32 -0.12 -6.12
CA ARG A 135 -12.99 -0.29 -5.57
C ARG A 135 -12.43 -1.64 -5.98
N VAL A 136 -11.24 -1.65 -6.56
CA VAL A 136 -10.51 -2.87 -6.90
C VAL A 136 -9.22 -2.88 -6.10
N THR A 137 -9.05 -3.89 -5.25
CA THR A 137 -7.88 -4.06 -4.38
C THR A 137 -7.12 -5.31 -4.80
N SER A 138 -5.81 -5.19 -5.03
CA SER A 138 -4.94 -6.35 -5.27
C SER A 138 -4.60 -7.05 -3.95
N PHE A 139 -4.55 -8.38 -3.99
CA PHE A 139 -4.03 -9.20 -2.88
C PHE A 139 -2.51 -9.40 -2.94
N GLN A 140 -1.78 -8.62 -3.75
CA GLN A 140 -0.32 -8.69 -3.78
C GLN A 140 0.25 -8.41 -2.39
N VAL A 141 1.00 -9.38 -1.87
CA VAL A 141 1.85 -9.18 -0.69
C VAL A 141 3.01 -8.29 -1.14
N ILE A 142 2.90 -7.00 -0.88
CA ILE A 142 4.02 -6.08 -1.09
C ILE A 142 4.90 -6.13 0.14
N TYR A 143 6.06 -6.78 -0.02
CA TYR A 143 7.15 -6.61 0.92
C TYR A 143 7.76 -5.23 0.69
N GLN A 144 7.63 -4.34 1.67
CA GLN A 144 8.40 -3.11 1.66
C GLN A 144 9.86 -3.46 1.95
N GLY A 145 10.68 -3.44 0.90
CA GLY A 145 12.11 -3.70 1.01
C GLY A 145 12.79 -2.52 1.69
N LEU A 146 13.57 -2.81 2.73
CA LEU A 146 14.45 -1.87 3.38
C LEU A 146 15.89 -2.37 3.24
N THR A 147 16.76 -1.54 2.66
CA THR A 147 18.18 -1.88 2.48
C THR A 147 19.02 -1.08 3.46
N LEU A 148 19.65 -1.76 4.41
CA LEU A 148 20.63 -1.18 5.32
C LEU A 148 22.03 -1.35 4.71
N GLN A 149 22.85 -0.30 4.73
CA GLN A 149 24.20 -0.37 4.20
C GLN A 149 25.19 -0.59 5.35
N ASN A 150 25.69 -1.82 5.47
CA ASN A 150 26.63 -2.23 6.52
C ASN A 150 26.17 -1.79 7.94
N PRO A 151 24.96 -2.17 8.37
CA PRO A 151 24.46 -1.75 9.67
C PRO A 151 25.31 -2.30 10.81
N GLU A 152 25.33 -1.58 11.93
CA GLU A 152 25.75 -2.15 13.21
C GLU A 152 24.79 -3.27 13.60
N VAL A 153 25.34 -4.40 14.02
CA VAL A 153 24.56 -5.60 14.35
C VAL A 153 24.77 -5.96 15.81
N ALA A 154 23.69 -6.02 16.57
CA ALA A 154 23.70 -6.55 17.94
C ALA A 154 22.68 -7.67 18.07
N ALA A 155 22.97 -8.70 18.87
CA ALA A 155 22.04 -9.79 19.11
C ALA A 155 22.02 -10.16 20.60
N SER A 156 20.82 -10.47 21.10
CA SER A 156 20.61 -11.03 22.43
C SER A 156 19.78 -12.29 22.32
N VAL A 157 20.27 -13.39 22.89
CA VAL A 157 19.57 -14.67 22.94
C VAL A 157 19.09 -14.92 24.36
N ARG A 158 17.78 -15.13 24.50
CA ARG A 158 17.15 -15.44 25.79
C ARG A 158 17.41 -16.90 26.17
N PRO A 159 17.34 -17.27 27.46
CA PRO A 159 17.44 -18.66 27.88
C PRO A 159 16.39 -19.60 27.24
N SER A 160 15.24 -19.05 26.83
CA SER A 160 14.20 -19.77 26.07
C SER A 160 14.62 -20.13 24.64
N GLY A 161 15.73 -19.59 24.15
CA GLY A 161 16.23 -19.77 22.78
C GLY A 161 15.72 -18.76 21.76
N GLU A 162 14.79 -17.89 22.15
CA GLU A 162 14.38 -16.74 21.35
C GLU A 162 15.51 -15.72 21.24
N ALA A 163 15.60 -15.01 20.12
CA ALA A 163 16.60 -13.98 19.93
C ALA A 163 15.99 -12.66 19.48
N ILE A 164 16.62 -11.57 19.90
CA ILE A 164 16.39 -10.23 19.37
C ILE A 164 17.67 -9.83 18.62
N LEU A 165 17.54 -9.56 17.33
CA LEU A 165 18.58 -8.99 16.49
C LEU A 165 18.26 -7.52 16.26
N LEU A 166 19.22 -6.65 16.48
CA LEU A 166 19.15 -5.22 16.23
C LEU A 166 20.09 -4.88 15.09
N LEU A 167 19.56 -4.21 14.06
CA LEU A 167 20.31 -3.69 12.92
C LEU A 167 20.18 -2.18 12.93
N ARG A 168 21.28 -1.46 13.07
CA ARG A 168 21.30 0.01 13.15
C ARG A 168 22.12 0.59 12.01
N ASP A 169 21.50 1.41 11.18
CA ASP A 169 22.15 2.17 10.11
C ASP A 169 22.19 3.65 10.52
N GLU A 170 23.35 4.10 10.99
CA GLU A 170 23.58 5.48 11.42
C GLU A 170 23.45 6.51 10.29
N GLY A 171 23.75 6.10 9.05
CA GLY A 171 23.67 6.96 7.88
C GLY A 171 22.22 7.24 7.51
N GLN A 172 21.37 6.22 7.61
CA GLN A 172 19.92 6.33 7.38
C GLN A 172 19.14 6.76 8.63
N LYS A 173 19.79 6.87 9.80
CA LYS A 173 19.14 7.11 11.10
C LYS A 173 18.01 6.12 11.37
N LEU A 174 18.28 4.85 11.09
CA LEU A 174 17.30 3.78 11.14
C LEU A 174 17.75 2.64 12.05
N GLU A 175 16.82 2.15 12.85
CA GLU A 175 17.00 0.98 13.70
C GLU A 175 15.90 -0.05 13.41
N VAL A 176 16.31 -1.29 13.12
CA VAL A 176 15.41 -2.41 12.83
C VAL A 176 15.61 -3.48 13.88
N GLN A 177 14.56 -3.74 14.66
CA GLN A 177 14.54 -4.85 15.60
C GLN A 177 13.84 -6.06 14.97
N VAL A 178 14.55 -7.19 14.93
CA VAL A 178 14.03 -8.47 14.43
C VAL A 178 13.93 -9.45 15.59
N ASN A 179 12.70 -9.85 15.91
CA ASN A 179 12.44 -10.88 16.91
C ASN A 179 12.40 -12.25 16.23
N LEU A 180 13.24 -13.18 16.67
CA LEU A 180 13.42 -14.50 16.08
C LEU A 180 13.02 -15.59 17.06
N SER A 181 12.19 -16.53 16.61
CA SER A 181 11.96 -17.78 17.33
C SER A 181 13.24 -18.65 17.29
N PRO A 182 13.37 -19.66 18.18
CA PRO A 182 14.50 -20.58 18.16
C PRO A 182 14.71 -21.25 16.79
N GLU A 183 13.62 -21.63 16.11
CA GLU A 183 13.65 -22.27 14.78
C GLU A 183 14.14 -21.29 13.71
N ARG A 184 13.65 -20.05 13.73
CA ARG A 184 14.06 -19.01 12.78
C ARG A 184 15.51 -18.58 12.98
N LEU A 185 15.98 -18.53 14.23
CA LEU A 185 17.38 -18.27 14.54
C LEU A 185 18.31 -19.40 14.07
N ARG A 186 17.87 -20.67 14.13
CA ARG A 186 18.62 -21.79 13.55
C ARG A 186 18.68 -21.66 12.03
N ALA A 187 17.54 -21.44 11.39
CA ALA A 187 17.47 -21.26 9.94
C ALA A 187 18.34 -20.10 9.45
N LEU A 188 18.34 -18.95 10.15
CA LEU A 188 19.21 -17.82 9.82
C LEU A 188 20.69 -18.18 9.91
N ARG A 189 21.09 -18.88 10.97
CA ARG A 189 22.49 -19.34 11.15
C ARG A 189 22.93 -20.30 10.04
N ASP A 190 22.04 -21.19 9.61
CA ASP A 190 22.36 -22.14 8.54
C ASP A 190 22.49 -21.46 7.17
N GLN A 191 21.81 -20.34 6.94
CA GLN A 191 21.93 -19.54 5.71
C GLN A 191 23.17 -18.64 5.65
N LEU A 192 23.80 -18.35 6.79
CA LEU A 192 24.98 -17.47 6.90
C LEU A 192 26.31 -18.25 6.98
N ARG A 193 26.27 -19.58 6.90
CA ARG A 193 27.44 -20.46 6.85
C ARG A 193 27.90 -20.67 5.41
#